data_AF-A0A5J4NH90-F1
#
_entry.id   AF-A0A5J4NH90-F1
#
_cell.length_a   1.000
_cell.length_b   1.000
_cell.length_c   1.000
_cell.angle_alpha   90.00
_cell.angle_beta   90.00
_cell.angle_gamma   90.00
#
_symmetry.space_group_name_H-M   'P 1'
#
loop_
_entity.id
_entity.type
_entity.pdbx_description
1 polymer ?
#
loop_
_entity_poly.entity_id
_entity_poly.type
_entity_poly.pdbx_seq_one_letter_code
_entity_poly.pdbx_strand_id
1 'polypeptide(L)'
;LIIKPYMFECALQHPILVEQSRLEISGGCARFLLTKESAQMWTQLHSEDMKDRCKLLQIRQEAIVEIQKREQAREELKKVQIRQGEKDALNEVMKIEAAERERITQEKKEAGQKTVSELIDQYAPEQNNGQPEISEKIVEARQFANALVHRAKGFEDTKRDGSHIFREKPIDLPVRTSTRINVTFTPRIFPTPERESLKVEEEEWLNKQAEHRRAMLKRVVTTEEVSEKEMDPVWLRGKGEAYSNRAACHLKMRNFFKALEDSSTALDLCVPAVPQNLRSRLRAHIRRGAAFCNLKMYKEALVEYKAAHKLDPTDVTIEGDMRNLEQLLNQESTV
;
A
#
# COMPACT_ATOMS: atom_id res chain seq x y z
N LEU A 1 -16.72 -12.66 -53.96
CA LEU A 1 -17.03 -11.26 -54.34
C LEU A 1 -16.39 -10.34 -53.31
N ILE A 2 -15.23 -9.76 -53.63
CA ILE A 2 -14.59 -8.74 -52.80
C ILE A 2 -15.41 -7.47 -53.01
N ILE A 3 -16.25 -7.11 -52.03
CA ILE A 3 -16.96 -5.83 -52.05
C ILE A 3 -15.89 -4.76 -51.88
N LYS A 4 -15.59 -4.02 -52.95
CA LYS A 4 -14.70 -2.86 -52.85
C LYS A 4 -15.39 -1.84 -51.94
N PRO A 5 -14.72 -1.32 -50.90
CA PRO A 5 -15.29 -0.26 -50.09
C PRO A 5 -15.49 0.96 -50.99
N TYR A 6 -16.75 1.35 -51.21
CA TYR A 6 -17.07 2.61 -51.86
C TYR A 6 -16.76 3.72 -50.86
N MET A 7 -15.81 4.58 -51.20
CA MET A 7 -15.41 5.72 -50.39
C MET A 7 -15.96 6.99 -51.05
N PHE A 8 -16.73 7.77 -50.30
CA PHE A 8 -17.20 9.09 -50.71
C PHE A 8 -16.42 10.14 -49.92
N GLU A 9 -15.69 10.99 -50.64
CA GLU A 9 -14.92 12.09 -50.06
C GLU A 9 -15.41 13.41 -50.68
N CYS A 10 -15.72 14.39 -49.84
CA CYS A 10 -16.13 15.72 -50.27
C CYS A 10 -15.61 16.74 -49.26
N ALA A 11 -14.80 17.70 -49.74
CA ALA A 11 -14.39 18.85 -48.95
C ALA A 11 -15.49 19.90 -49.01
N LEU A 12 -16.22 20.08 -47.90
CA LEU A 12 -17.34 21.04 -47.83
C LEU A 12 -16.84 22.49 -47.92
N GLN A 13 -17.70 23.38 -48.41
CA GLN A 13 -17.36 24.81 -48.54
C GLN A 13 -17.08 25.48 -47.18
N HIS A 14 -17.79 25.07 -46.12
CA HIS A 14 -17.62 25.60 -44.76
C HIS A 14 -17.74 24.48 -43.72
N PRO A 15 -17.23 24.69 -42.50
CA PRO A 15 -17.35 23.76 -41.39
C PRO A 15 -18.80 23.40 -41.01
N ILE A 16 -18.96 22.21 -40.43
CA ILE A 16 -20.23 21.67 -39.97
C ILE A 16 -20.14 21.23 -38.50
N LEU A 17 -21.28 21.25 -37.82
CA LEU A 17 -21.40 20.70 -36.47
C LEU A 17 -21.55 19.18 -36.55
N VAL A 18 -20.43 18.48 -36.35
CA VAL A 18 -20.35 17.01 -36.48
C VAL A 18 -21.32 16.29 -35.55
N GLU A 19 -21.51 16.76 -34.31
CA GLU A 19 -22.40 16.09 -33.32
C GLU A 19 -23.89 16.15 -33.70
N GLN A 20 -24.28 17.14 -34.50
CA GLN A 20 -25.66 17.36 -34.92
C GLN A 20 -25.92 16.88 -36.34
N SER A 21 -24.87 16.44 -37.04
CA SER A 21 -24.93 15.94 -38.40
C SER A 21 -25.06 14.42 -38.40
N ARG A 22 -25.85 13.86 -39.31
CA ARG A 22 -26.09 12.41 -39.37
C ARG A 22 -26.14 11.88 -40.80
N LEU A 23 -25.76 10.62 -40.96
CA LEU A 23 -25.84 9.87 -42.21
C LEU A 23 -26.94 8.82 -42.10
N GLU A 24 -27.92 8.88 -43.00
CA GLU A 24 -28.99 7.91 -43.12
C GLU A 24 -28.79 7.09 -44.41
N ILE A 25 -28.61 5.77 -44.28
CA ILE A 25 -28.48 4.86 -45.43
C ILE A 25 -29.78 4.08 -45.55
N SER A 26 -30.54 4.27 -46.63
CA SER A 26 -31.80 3.56 -46.87
C SER A 26 -32.03 3.31 -48.36
N GLY A 27 -32.50 2.11 -48.72
CA GLY A 27 -32.92 1.79 -50.09
C GLY A 27 -31.84 1.98 -51.18
N GLY A 28 -30.56 1.79 -50.84
CA GLY A 28 -29.45 2.03 -51.77
C GLY A 28 -29.02 3.50 -51.91
N CYS A 29 -29.63 4.41 -51.14
CA CYS A 29 -29.29 5.83 -51.11
C CYS A 29 -28.65 6.23 -49.78
N ALA A 30 -27.56 7.00 -49.84
CA ALA A 30 -26.94 7.66 -48.69
C ALA A 30 -27.43 9.11 -48.60
N ARG A 31 -28.15 9.46 -47.54
CA ARG A 31 -28.63 10.82 -47.26
C ARG A 31 -27.81 11.43 -46.14
N PHE A 32 -27.10 12.50 -46.44
CA PHE A 32 -26.33 13.27 -45.47
C PHE A 32 -27.19 14.43 -44.97
N LEU A 33 -27.48 14.48 -43.67
CA LEU A 33 -28.09 15.62 -43.00
C LEU A 33 -26.98 16.35 -42.25
N LEU A 34 -26.47 17.43 -42.84
CA LEU A 34 -25.33 18.19 -42.31
C LEU A 34 -25.82 19.51 -41.73
N THR A 35 -25.49 19.77 -40.48
CA THR A 35 -25.82 21.03 -39.80
C THR A 35 -24.65 21.99 -39.92
N LYS A 36 -24.89 23.16 -40.52
CA LYS A 36 -23.87 24.20 -40.71
C LYS A 36 -23.46 24.82 -39.37
N GLU A 37 -22.19 25.16 -39.23
CA GLU A 37 -21.72 25.91 -38.06
C GLU A 37 -22.10 27.39 -38.15
N SER A 38 -21.97 27.99 -39.34
CA SER A 38 -22.37 29.37 -39.60
C SER A 38 -23.69 29.44 -40.37
N ALA A 39 -24.55 30.42 -40.00
CA ALA A 39 -25.80 30.71 -40.67
C ALA A 39 -25.56 31.46 -42.00
N GLN A 40 -24.89 30.80 -42.95
CA GLN A 40 -24.55 31.37 -44.27
C GLN A 40 -25.18 30.54 -45.40
N MET A 41 -25.59 31.24 -46.46
CA MET A 41 -26.07 30.60 -47.67
C MET A 41 -24.88 29.96 -48.40
N TRP A 42 -24.97 28.66 -48.72
CA TRP A 42 -23.94 27.96 -49.48
C TRP A 42 -24.34 28.01 -50.94
N THR A 43 -23.54 28.67 -51.77
CA THR A 43 -23.77 28.74 -53.22
C THR A 43 -23.32 27.45 -53.90
N GLN A 44 -22.38 26.72 -53.29
CA GLN A 44 -21.88 25.41 -53.74
C GLN A 44 -21.66 24.50 -52.52
N LEU A 45 -21.70 23.18 -52.72
CA LEU A 45 -21.49 22.22 -51.63
C LEU A 45 -20.00 22.05 -51.30
N HIS A 46 -19.16 21.97 -52.35
CA HIS A 46 -17.73 21.69 -52.21
C HIS A 46 -16.89 22.97 -52.22
N SER A 47 -15.74 22.96 -51.55
CA SER A 47 -14.71 23.99 -51.70
C SER A 47 -14.07 23.92 -53.10
N GLU A 48 -13.56 25.06 -53.59
CA GLU A 48 -12.73 25.11 -54.81
C GLU A 48 -11.44 24.28 -54.65
N ASP A 49 -10.98 24.08 -53.42
CA ASP A 49 -9.82 23.28 -53.07
C ASP A 49 -9.97 21.79 -53.43
N MET A 50 -11.20 21.32 -53.69
CA MET A 50 -11.46 19.95 -54.13
C MET A 50 -10.86 19.65 -55.52
N LYS A 51 -10.56 20.70 -56.32
CA LYS A 51 -9.90 20.57 -57.63
C LYS A 51 -8.39 20.31 -57.52
N ASP A 52 -7.77 20.68 -56.40
CA ASP A 52 -6.34 20.50 -56.16
C ASP A 52 -6.10 19.25 -55.30
N ARG A 53 -5.41 18.28 -55.89
CA ARG A 53 -5.12 16.99 -55.23
C ARG A 53 -4.26 17.16 -53.98
N CYS A 54 -3.32 18.10 -53.96
CA CYS A 54 -2.44 18.31 -52.81
C CYS A 54 -3.22 18.88 -51.62
N LYS A 55 -4.06 19.88 -51.86
CA LYS A 55 -4.92 20.48 -50.84
C LYS A 55 -5.95 19.49 -50.30
N LEU A 56 -6.56 18.69 -51.17
CA LEU A 56 -7.51 17.66 -50.75
C LEU A 56 -6.87 16.61 -49.82
N LEU A 57 -5.64 16.18 -50.13
CA LEU A 57 -4.89 15.25 -49.26
C LEU A 57 -4.55 15.88 -47.90
N GLN A 58 -4.23 17.18 -47.88
CA GLN A 58 -3.96 17.90 -46.65
C GLN A 58 -5.21 17.99 -45.77
N ILE A 59 -6.35 18.44 -46.33
CA ILE A 59 -7.64 18.52 -45.63
C ILE A 59 -8.04 17.15 -45.07
N ARG A 60 -7.84 16.08 -45.86
CA ARG A 60 -8.08 14.70 -45.41
C ARG A 60 -7.22 14.33 -44.21
N GLN A 61 -5.92 14.61 -44.26
CA GLN A 61 -4.99 14.27 -43.19
C GLN A 61 -5.34 15.04 -41.90
N GLU A 62 -5.68 16.32 -42.02
CA GLU A 62 -6.09 17.17 -40.91
C GLU A 62 -7.38 16.64 -40.27
N ALA A 63 -8.40 16.30 -41.08
CA ALA A 63 -9.66 15.74 -40.59
C ALA A 63 -9.47 14.39 -39.86
N ILE A 64 -8.59 13.52 -40.36
CA ILE A 64 -8.26 12.24 -39.69
C ILE A 64 -7.65 12.51 -38.32
N VAL A 65 -6.69 13.43 -38.23
CA VAL A 65 -6.03 13.78 -36.97
C VAL A 65 -7.01 14.41 -35.99
N GLU A 66 -7.92 15.27 -36.47
CA GLU A 66 -8.96 15.88 -35.63
C GLU A 66 -9.90 14.83 -35.04
N ILE A 67 -10.38 13.87 -35.86
CA ILE A 67 -11.23 12.77 -35.40
C ILE A 67 -10.50 11.93 -34.34
N GLN A 68 -9.23 11.57 -34.59
CA GLN A 68 -8.42 10.82 -33.63
C GLN A 68 -8.25 11.56 -32.30
N LYS A 69 -7.94 12.87 -32.34
CA LYS A 69 -7.84 13.71 -31.14
C LYS A 69 -9.16 13.76 -30.37
N ARG A 70 -10.29 13.87 -31.08
CA ARG A 70 -11.63 13.89 -30.47
C ARG A 70 -11.99 12.57 -29.81
N GLU A 71 -11.67 11.45 -30.45
CA GLU A 71 -11.87 10.11 -29.88
C GLU A 71 -11.03 9.92 -28.61
N GLN A 72 -9.75 10.30 -28.64
CA GLN A 72 -8.87 10.27 -27.47
C GLN A 72 -9.41 11.13 -26.32
N ALA A 73 -9.85 12.36 -26.62
CA ALA A 73 -10.43 13.24 -25.61
C ALA A 73 -11.71 12.66 -24.97
N ARG A 74 -12.55 11.98 -25.76
CA ARG A 74 -13.74 11.27 -25.25
C ARG A 74 -13.36 10.10 -24.34
N GLU A 75 -12.33 9.34 -24.70
CA GLU A 75 -11.84 8.25 -23.85
C GLU A 75 -11.24 8.78 -22.53
N GLU A 76 -10.44 9.84 -22.58
CA GLU A 76 -9.89 10.45 -21.38
C GLU A 76 -11.00 11.01 -20.47
N LEU A 77 -12.00 11.68 -21.04
CA LEU A 77 -13.14 12.16 -20.26
C LEU A 77 -13.90 11.01 -19.57
N LYS A 78 -14.10 9.88 -20.26
CA LYS A 78 -14.71 8.68 -19.66
C LYS A 78 -13.87 8.13 -18.52
N LYS A 79 -12.55 8.05 -18.68
CA LYS A 79 -11.63 7.60 -17.61
C LYS A 79 -11.73 8.50 -16.39
N VAL A 80 -11.73 9.82 -16.60
CA VAL A 80 -11.89 10.80 -15.51
C VAL A 80 -13.23 10.64 -14.80
N GLN A 81 -14.34 10.47 -15.53
CA GLN A 81 -15.66 10.25 -14.95
C GLN A 81 -15.72 8.98 -14.10
N ILE A 82 -15.14 7.88 -14.59
CA ILE A 82 -15.07 6.62 -13.84
C ILE A 82 -14.28 6.82 -12.54
N ARG A 83 -13.10 7.44 -12.61
CA ARG A 83 -12.28 7.72 -11.41
C ARG A 83 -13.00 8.61 -10.40
N GLN A 84 -13.70 9.63 -10.87
CA GLN A 84 -14.48 10.51 -10.01
C GLN A 84 -15.59 9.72 -9.30
N GLY A 85 -16.31 8.86 -10.04
CA GLY A 85 -17.34 7.99 -9.45
C GLY A 85 -16.79 7.00 -8.42
N GLU A 86 -15.63 6.40 -8.68
CA GLU A 86 -14.94 5.52 -7.72
C GLU A 86 -14.54 6.26 -6.44
N LYS A 87 -14.02 7.48 -6.57
CA LYS A 87 -13.62 8.34 -5.45
C LYS A 87 -14.82 8.75 -4.59
N ASP A 88 -15.93 9.12 -5.23
CA ASP A 88 -17.15 9.52 -4.53
C ASP A 88 -17.75 8.33 -3.78
N ALA A 89 -17.77 7.15 -4.39
CA ALA A 89 -18.20 5.91 -3.73
C ALA A 89 -17.34 5.56 -2.51
N LEU A 90 -16.00 5.67 -2.63
CA LEU A 90 -15.08 5.42 -1.51
C LEU A 90 -15.33 6.41 -0.35
N ASN A 91 -15.53 7.69 -0.66
CA ASN A 91 -15.78 8.72 0.34
C ASN A 91 -17.08 8.42 1.13
N GLU A 92 -18.13 7.94 0.46
CA GLU A 92 -19.35 7.52 1.16
C GLU A 92 -19.12 6.30 2.06
N VAL A 93 -18.33 5.31 1.62
CA VAL A 93 -17.94 4.18 2.46
C VAL A 93 -17.15 4.64 3.69
N MET A 94 -16.20 5.57 3.52
CA MET A 94 -15.43 6.13 4.63
C MET A 94 -16.30 6.86 5.64
N LYS A 95 -17.32 7.62 5.20
CA LYS A 95 -18.28 8.28 6.09
C LYS A 95 -19.07 7.26 6.92
N ILE A 96 -19.55 6.18 6.28
CA ILE A 96 -20.29 5.11 6.97
C ILE A 96 -19.39 4.44 8.00
N GLU A 97 -18.16 4.10 7.63
CA GLU A 97 -17.22 3.44 8.55
C GLU A 97 -16.81 4.35 9.71
N ALA A 98 -16.61 5.64 9.46
CA ALA A 98 -16.31 6.62 10.50
C ALA A 98 -17.46 6.73 11.52
N ALA A 99 -18.71 6.81 11.04
CA ALA A 99 -19.89 6.84 11.90
C ALA A 99 -20.04 5.55 12.71
N GLU A 100 -19.75 4.39 12.11
CA GLU A 100 -19.77 3.09 12.78
C GLU A 100 -18.68 3.00 13.86
N ARG A 101 -17.47 3.47 13.57
CA ARG A 101 -16.37 3.53 14.54
C ARG A 101 -16.73 4.44 15.71
N GLU A 102 -17.31 5.60 15.46
CA GLU A 102 -17.78 6.51 16.51
C GLU A 102 -18.84 5.84 17.39
N ARG A 103 -19.82 5.14 16.79
CA ARG A 103 -20.84 4.38 17.54
C ARG A 103 -20.20 3.33 18.45
N ILE A 104 -19.25 2.55 17.95
CA ILE A 104 -18.55 1.52 18.73
C ILE A 104 -17.74 2.16 19.87
N THR A 105 -17.09 3.32 19.64
CA THR A 105 -16.35 4.01 20.72
C THR A 105 -17.28 4.50 21.82
N GLN A 106 -18.45 5.02 21.44
CA GLN A 106 -19.47 5.47 22.38
C GLN A 106 -20.03 4.29 23.19
N GLU A 107 -20.36 3.17 22.52
CA GLU A 107 -20.82 1.95 23.19
C GLU A 107 -19.78 1.39 24.17
N LYS A 108 -18.49 1.36 23.79
CA LYS A 108 -17.40 0.96 24.70
C LYS A 108 -17.28 1.88 25.91
N LYS A 109 -17.43 3.20 25.71
CA LYS A 109 -17.38 4.19 26.77
C LYS A 109 -18.56 4.02 27.73
N GLU A 110 -19.77 3.84 27.21
CA GLU A 110 -20.98 3.62 28.01
C GLU A 110 -20.94 2.29 28.76
N ALA A 111 -20.50 1.20 28.11
CA ALA A 111 -20.28 -0.08 28.77
C ALA A 111 -19.24 0.05 29.90
N GLY A 112 -18.14 0.77 29.67
CA GLY A 112 -17.13 1.05 30.69
C GLY A 112 -17.67 1.90 31.84
N GLN A 113 -18.52 2.89 31.57
CA GLN A 113 -19.17 3.69 32.62
C GLN A 113 -20.17 2.87 33.43
N LYS A 114 -20.96 2.00 32.77
CA LYS A 114 -21.90 1.09 33.44
C LYS A 114 -21.17 0.10 34.35
N THR A 115 -20.09 -0.53 33.89
CA THR A 115 -19.31 -1.45 34.74
C THR A 115 -18.68 -0.74 35.93
N VAL A 116 -18.17 0.48 35.74
CA VAL A 116 -17.66 1.31 36.84
C VAL A 116 -18.77 1.68 37.82
N SER A 117 -19.95 2.05 37.34
CA SER A 117 -21.11 2.34 38.19
C SER A 117 -21.58 1.11 38.97
N GLU A 118 -21.70 -0.04 38.32
CA GLU A 118 -22.06 -1.32 38.97
C GLU A 118 -21.04 -1.73 40.04
N LEU A 119 -19.74 -1.50 39.78
CA LEU A 119 -18.68 -1.68 40.78
C LEU A 119 -18.86 -0.74 41.97
N ILE A 120 -19.13 0.54 41.73
CA ILE A 120 -19.38 1.53 42.79
C ILE A 120 -20.59 1.10 43.62
N ASP A 121 -21.68 0.67 42.99
CA ASP A 121 -22.91 0.22 43.67
C ASP A 121 -22.69 -1.07 44.46
N GLN A 122 -21.87 -2.00 43.96
CA GLN A 122 -21.48 -3.22 44.69
C GLN A 122 -20.67 -2.93 45.96
N TYR A 123 -19.81 -1.89 45.92
CA TYR A 123 -18.99 -1.48 47.06
C TYR A 123 -19.64 -0.39 47.95
N ALA A 124 -20.75 0.22 47.50
CA ALA A 124 -21.49 1.24 48.25
C ALA A 124 -22.05 0.77 49.61
N PRO A 125 -22.60 -0.46 49.78
CA PRO A 125 -23.11 -0.90 51.09
C PRO A 125 -22.01 -1.26 52.11
N GLU A 126 -20.73 -1.37 51.72
CA GLU A 126 -19.64 -1.73 52.65
C GLU A 126 -19.02 -0.53 53.38
N GLN A 127 -19.14 0.70 52.86
CA GLN A 127 -18.52 1.89 53.47
C GLN A 127 -19.44 2.61 54.47
N ASN A 128 -20.75 2.36 54.44
CA ASN A 128 -21.70 3.15 55.23
C ASN A 128 -21.89 2.69 56.70
N ASN A 129 -21.28 1.58 57.12
CA ASN A 129 -21.40 1.06 58.49
C ASN A 129 -20.12 1.19 59.35
N GLY A 130 -19.04 1.82 58.86
CA GLY A 130 -17.77 1.90 59.61
C GLY A 130 -16.90 3.15 59.40
N GLN A 131 -17.36 4.15 58.65
CA GLN A 131 -16.55 5.31 58.29
C GLN A 131 -16.16 6.29 59.43
N PRO A 132 -16.92 6.51 60.53
CA PRO A 132 -16.45 7.41 61.58
C PRO A 132 -15.28 6.82 62.37
N GLU A 133 -15.31 5.53 62.74
CA GLU A 133 -14.31 4.91 63.61
C GLU A 133 -12.93 4.71 62.94
N ILE A 134 -12.90 4.44 61.63
CA ILE A 134 -11.64 4.23 60.90
C ILE A 134 -10.94 5.58 60.66
N SER A 135 -11.70 6.65 60.42
CA SER A 135 -11.14 7.99 60.24
C SER A 135 -10.51 8.54 61.52
N GLU A 136 -11.15 8.31 62.69
CA GLU A 136 -10.65 8.74 63.99
C GLU A 136 -9.38 7.98 64.39
N LYS A 137 -9.33 6.66 64.16
CA LYS A 137 -8.13 5.85 64.41
C LYS A 137 -6.93 6.24 63.54
N ILE A 138 -7.16 6.70 62.30
CA ILE A 138 -6.09 7.20 61.42
C ILE A 138 -5.55 8.56 61.90
N VAL A 139 -6.42 9.43 62.44
CA VAL A 139 -6.03 10.72 63.00
C VAL A 139 -5.25 10.53 64.31
N GLU A 140 -5.70 9.63 65.19
CA GLU A 140 -4.95 9.27 66.41
C GLU A 140 -3.60 8.64 66.10
N ALA A 141 -3.52 7.72 65.13
CA ALA A 141 -2.25 7.12 64.71
C ALA A 141 -1.27 8.16 64.14
N ARG A 142 -1.76 9.17 63.41
CA ARG A 142 -0.93 10.29 62.92
C ARG A 142 -0.46 11.21 64.03
N GLN A 143 -1.32 11.52 65.01
CA GLN A 143 -0.93 12.33 66.18
C GLN A 143 0.12 11.60 67.03
N PHE A 144 -0.05 10.30 67.23
CA PHE A 144 0.92 9.45 67.95
C PHE A 144 2.28 9.38 67.23
N ALA A 145 2.28 9.18 65.91
CA ALA A 145 3.51 9.15 65.11
C ALA A 145 4.27 10.49 65.16
N ASN A 146 3.56 11.62 65.10
CA ASN A 146 4.19 12.94 65.18
C ASN A 146 4.78 13.22 66.58
N ALA A 147 4.15 12.74 67.66
CA ALA A 147 4.68 12.86 69.02
C ALA A 147 5.98 12.05 69.22
N LEU A 148 6.11 10.89 68.56
CA LEU A 148 7.32 10.07 68.56
C LEU A 148 8.49 10.74 67.83
N VAL A 149 8.22 11.41 66.70
CA VAL A 149 9.24 12.08 65.88
C VAL A 149 9.82 13.31 66.59
N HIS A 150 9.02 14.04 67.39
CA HIS A 150 9.52 15.16 68.19
C HIS A 150 10.33 14.72 69.42
N ARG A 151 10.14 13.49 69.92
CA ARG A 151 10.90 12.92 71.05
C ARG A 151 12.27 12.35 70.63
N ALA A 152 12.45 12.05 69.35
CA ALA A 152 13.66 11.44 68.79
C ALA A 152 14.68 12.45 68.22
N LYS A 153 14.44 13.76 68.33
CA LYS A 153 15.43 14.80 68.01
C LYS A 153 16.32 15.08 69.21
N GLY A 154 17.28 14.19 69.45
CA GLY A 154 18.35 14.44 70.39
C GLY A 154 19.01 13.18 70.87
N PHE A 155 19.74 12.47 70.01
CA PHE A 155 20.86 11.62 70.43
C PHE A 155 21.79 11.41 69.24
N GLU A 156 23.04 11.85 69.40
CA GLU A 156 24.13 11.72 68.44
C GLU A 156 24.57 10.25 68.28
N ASP A 157 24.94 9.90 67.05
CA ASP A 157 25.52 8.61 66.68
C ASP A 157 26.89 8.41 67.34
N THR A 158 26.99 7.39 68.20
CA THR A 158 28.29 6.77 68.50
C THR A 158 28.25 5.29 68.13
N LYS A 159 29.07 4.95 67.13
CA LYS A 159 29.42 3.58 66.77
C LYS A 159 30.07 2.88 67.96
N ARG A 160 29.61 1.68 68.34
CA ARG A 160 30.47 0.63 68.91
C ARG A 160 30.04 -0.77 68.50
N ASP A 161 31.10 -1.52 68.25
CA ASP A 161 31.23 -2.89 67.81
C ASP A 161 31.05 -3.89 68.98
N GLY A 162 30.83 -5.15 68.64
CA GLY A 162 31.37 -6.28 69.41
C GLY A 162 30.59 -6.82 70.60
N SER A 163 29.85 -7.91 70.32
CA SER A 163 29.85 -9.17 71.09
C SER A 163 28.84 -9.38 72.25
N HIS A 164 28.15 -10.52 72.10
CA HIS A 164 27.84 -11.52 73.14
C HIS A 164 26.66 -11.28 74.08
N ILE A 165 25.42 -11.49 73.62
CA ILE A 165 24.30 -11.95 74.47
C ILE A 165 23.34 -12.74 73.56
N PHE A 166 23.25 -14.07 73.70
CA PHE A 166 22.02 -14.88 73.72
C PHE A 166 22.36 -16.36 73.46
N ARG A 167 22.46 -17.12 74.56
CA ARG A 167 22.24 -18.57 74.57
C ARG A 167 20.73 -18.78 74.52
N GLU A 168 20.23 -19.46 73.50
CA GLU A 168 18.81 -19.81 73.42
C GLU A 168 18.49 -20.93 74.42
N LYS A 169 17.56 -20.66 75.35
CA LYS A 169 16.85 -21.71 76.08
C LYS A 169 15.70 -22.20 75.18
N PRO A 170 15.42 -23.52 75.11
CA PRO A 170 14.26 -23.99 74.37
C PRO A 170 13.00 -23.49 75.06
N ILE A 171 12.24 -22.63 74.37
CA ILE A 171 10.91 -22.19 74.78
C ILE A 171 9.91 -23.12 74.11
N ASP A 172 9.14 -23.84 74.93
CA ASP A 172 8.01 -24.61 74.46
C ASP A 172 6.87 -23.63 74.12
N LEU A 173 6.71 -23.32 72.83
CA LEU A 173 5.70 -22.41 72.33
C LEU A 173 4.40 -23.20 72.09
N PRO A 174 3.25 -22.73 72.57
CA PRO A 174 1.98 -23.41 72.35
C PRO A 174 1.69 -23.51 70.84
N VAL A 175 1.31 -24.72 70.40
CA VAL A 175 0.92 -24.99 69.01
C VAL A 175 -0.23 -24.06 68.63
N ARG A 176 0.00 -23.19 67.63
CA ARG A 176 -1.01 -22.24 67.17
C ARG A 176 -2.16 -22.98 66.51
N THR A 177 -3.40 -22.62 66.84
CA THR A 177 -4.59 -23.07 66.11
C THR A 177 -4.59 -22.48 64.70
N SER A 178 -4.79 -23.30 63.68
CA SER A 178 -4.88 -22.85 62.30
C SER A 178 -6.16 -22.04 62.09
N THR A 179 -6.03 -20.73 61.90
CA THR A 179 -7.11 -19.90 61.36
C THR A 179 -6.90 -19.69 59.87
N ARG A 180 -7.99 -19.78 59.10
CA ARG A 180 -7.97 -19.61 57.65
C ARG A 180 -7.94 -18.11 57.34
N ILE A 181 -6.78 -17.61 56.93
CA ILE A 181 -6.65 -16.23 56.45
C ILE A 181 -7.25 -16.18 55.05
N ASN A 182 -8.32 -15.41 54.88
CA ASN A 182 -8.86 -15.13 53.55
C ASN A 182 -7.95 -14.10 52.88
N VAL A 183 -7.10 -14.57 51.98
CA VAL A 183 -6.27 -13.71 51.13
C VAL A 183 -7.10 -13.30 49.93
N THR A 184 -7.57 -12.05 49.91
CA THR A 184 -8.18 -11.44 48.72
C THR A 184 -7.08 -10.71 47.95
N PHE A 185 -6.77 -11.20 46.75
CA PHE A 185 -5.90 -10.48 45.83
C PHE A 185 -6.69 -9.32 45.20
N THR A 186 -6.14 -8.11 45.24
CA THR A 186 -6.62 -7.02 44.39
C THR A 186 -6.44 -7.44 42.93
N PRO A 187 -7.49 -7.38 42.08
CA PRO A 187 -7.35 -7.75 40.67
C PRO A 187 -6.32 -6.82 40.03
N ARG A 188 -5.18 -7.39 39.66
CA ARG A 188 -4.11 -6.65 38.99
C ARG A 188 -4.54 -6.50 37.54
N ILE A 189 -5.23 -5.40 37.24
CA ILE A 189 -5.45 -4.96 35.87
C ILE A 189 -4.08 -4.53 35.38
N PHE A 190 -3.39 -5.41 34.66
CA PHE A 190 -2.27 -4.98 33.85
C PHE A 190 -2.88 -4.08 32.77
N PRO A 191 -2.65 -2.75 32.76
CA PRO A 191 -2.77 -2.06 31.49
C PRO A 191 -1.87 -2.85 30.56
N THR A 192 -2.43 -3.38 29.47
CA THR A 192 -1.62 -4.02 28.42
C THR A 192 -0.45 -3.08 28.22
N PRO A 193 0.81 -3.48 28.53
CA PRO A 193 1.92 -2.55 28.51
C PRO A 193 2.00 -2.04 27.08
N GLU A 194 1.46 -0.85 26.88
CA GLU A 194 1.47 -0.23 25.57
C GLU A 194 2.95 0.07 25.35
N ARG A 195 3.45 -0.35 24.19
CA ARG A 195 4.86 -0.29 23.82
C ARG A 195 5.23 1.18 23.56
N GLU A 196 5.07 2.05 24.55
CA GLU A 196 5.12 3.51 24.41
C GLU A 196 6.54 4.03 24.17
N SER A 197 7.58 3.26 24.51
CA SER A 197 8.97 3.71 24.32
C SER A 197 9.53 3.50 22.91
N LEU A 198 8.89 2.69 22.05
CA LEU A 198 9.42 2.34 20.72
C LEU A 198 8.45 2.62 19.56
N LYS A 199 7.26 3.14 19.87
CA LYS A 199 6.21 3.37 18.86
C LYS A 199 6.63 4.38 17.79
N VAL A 200 7.27 5.48 18.21
CA VAL A 200 7.75 6.52 17.29
C VAL A 200 8.83 5.96 16.36
N GLU A 201 9.78 5.19 16.89
CA GLU A 201 10.84 4.59 16.08
C GLU A 201 10.31 3.53 15.11
N GLU A 202 9.31 2.74 15.53
CA GLU A 202 8.61 1.76 14.68
C GLU A 202 7.79 2.44 13.58
N GLU A 203 7.07 3.52 13.90
CA GLU A 203 6.32 4.33 12.92
C GLU A 203 7.26 4.99 11.91
N GLU A 204 8.39 5.54 12.34
CA GLU A 204 9.42 6.08 11.44
C GLU A 204 9.98 5.00 10.52
N TRP A 205 10.25 3.80 11.04
CA TRP A 205 10.74 2.68 10.26
C TRP A 205 9.70 2.24 9.21
N LEU A 206 8.43 2.14 9.60
CA LEU A 206 7.32 1.81 8.70
C LEU A 206 7.14 2.88 7.60
N ASN A 207 7.25 4.16 7.97
CA ASN A 207 7.17 5.28 7.02
C ASN A 207 8.34 5.26 6.04
N LYS A 208 9.59 5.10 6.50
CA LYS A 208 10.77 4.97 5.62
C LYS A 208 10.61 3.81 4.63
N GLN A 209 10.06 2.68 5.09
CA GLN A 209 9.80 1.53 4.23
C GLN A 209 8.65 1.79 3.24
N ALA A 210 7.59 2.50 3.66
CA ALA A 210 6.48 2.90 2.80
C ALA A 210 6.91 3.92 1.74
N GLU A 211 7.74 4.90 2.10
CA GLU A 211 8.33 5.87 1.19
C GLU A 211 9.23 5.22 0.16
N HIS A 212 10.11 4.29 0.58
CA HIS A 212 10.92 3.49 -0.34
C HIS A 212 10.04 2.70 -1.33
N ARG A 213 8.96 2.07 -0.86
CA ARG A 213 7.99 1.39 -1.74
C ARG A 213 7.32 2.35 -2.71
N ARG A 214 6.88 3.53 -2.25
CA ARG A 214 6.28 4.58 -3.11
C ARG A 214 7.25 5.06 -4.18
N ALA A 215 8.53 5.27 -3.83
CA ALA A 215 9.55 5.70 -4.77
C ALA A 215 9.82 4.65 -5.87
N MET A 216 9.89 3.37 -5.50
CA MET A 216 10.03 2.27 -6.48
C MET A 216 8.80 2.16 -7.39
N LEU A 217 7.59 2.29 -6.84
CA LEU A 217 6.35 2.21 -7.62
C LEU A 217 6.19 3.37 -8.60
N LYS A 218 6.60 4.59 -8.22
CA LYS A 218 6.61 5.76 -9.12
C LYS A 218 7.48 5.55 -10.37
N ARG A 219 8.50 4.69 -10.31
CA ARG A 219 9.33 4.34 -11.47
C ARG A 219 8.64 3.37 -12.42
N VAL A 220 7.75 2.52 -11.91
CA VAL A 220 7.09 1.45 -12.68
C VAL A 220 5.73 1.90 -13.21
N VAL A 221 5.00 2.72 -12.45
CA VAL A 221 3.71 3.27 -12.83
C VAL A 221 3.90 4.72 -13.23
N THR A 222 3.99 4.97 -14.54
CA THR A 222 4.23 6.31 -15.13
C THR A 222 3.02 7.23 -15.08
N THR A 223 1.86 6.76 -14.62
CA THR A 223 0.64 7.56 -14.49
C THR A 223 0.62 8.22 -13.11
N GLU A 224 0.49 9.56 -13.10
CA GLU A 224 0.67 10.43 -11.93
C GLU A 224 -0.32 10.20 -10.77
N GLU A 225 -1.35 9.37 -10.95
CA GLU A 225 -2.35 9.04 -9.93
C GLU A 225 -2.49 7.53 -9.79
N VAL A 226 -1.75 6.95 -8.84
CA VAL A 226 -1.87 5.55 -8.44
C VAL A 226 -3.09 5.43 -7.53
N SER A 227 -4.13 4.72 -7.99
CA SER A 227 -5.32 4.42 -7.16
C SER A 227 -4.90 3.51 -5.99
N GLU A 228 -5.51 3.67 -4.80
CA GLU A 228 -5.21 2.84 -3.61
C GLU A 228 -5.33 1.33 -3.91
N LYS A 229 -6.16 0.97 -4.89
CA LYS A 229 -6.34 -0.40 -5.39
C LYS A 229 -5.13 -0.97 -6.13
N GLU A 230 -4.27 -0.13 -6.69
CA GLU A 230 -3.00 -0.50 -7.34
C GLU A 230 -1.86 -0.71 -6.32
N MET A 231 -2.12 -0.50 -5.03
CA MET A 231 -1.19 -0.74 -3.92
C MET A 231 -1.42 -2.08 -3.21
N ASP A 232 -2.42 -2.87 -3.62
CA ASP A 232 -2.66 -4.20 -3.07
C ASP A 232 -1.48 -5.15 -3.39
N PRO A 233 -0.86 -5.81 -2.39
CA PRO A 233 0.19 -6.82 -2.61
C PRO A 233 -0.20 -7.91 -3.62
N VAL A 234 -1.48 -8.28 -3.70
CA VAL A 234 -2.00 -9.25 -4.68
C VAL A 234 -1.97 -8.66 -6.09
N TRP A 235 -2.40 -7.41 -6.24
CA TRP A 235 -2.37 -6.71 -7.51
C TRP A 235 -0.94 -6.50 -8.01
N LEU A 236 -0.03 -6.04 -7.15
CA LEU A 236 1.39 -5.83 -7.47
C LEU A 236 2.07 -7.13 -7.90
N ARG A 237 1.75 -8.25 -7.24
CA ARG A 237 2.22 -9.57 -7.66
C ARG A 237 1.72 -9.94 -9.05
N GLY A 238 0.42 -9.83 -9.30
CA GLY A 238 -0.17 -10.14 -10.60
C GLY A 238 0.39 -9.23 -11.72
N LYS A 239 0.64 -7.96 -11.39
CA LYS A 239 1.28 -7.00 -12.30
C LYS A 239 2.72 -7.41 -12.63
N GLY A 240 3.51 -7.79 -11.62
CA GLY A 240 4.87 -8.30 -11.82
C GLY A 240 4.91 -9.56 -12.70
N GLU A 241 3.97 -10.48 -12.51
CA GLU A 241 3.83 -11.67 -13.37
C GLU A 241 3.48 -11.31 -14.82
N ALA A 242 2.62 -10.31 -15.03
CA ALA A 242 2.26 -9.82 -16.35
C ALA A 242 3.48 -9.22 -17.08
N TYR A 243 4.26 -8.35 -16.42
CA TYR A 243 5.51 -7.82 -16.98
C TYR A 243 6.51 -8.92 -17.30
N SER A 244 6.67 -9.90 -16.39
CA SER A 244 7.52 -11.05 -16.66
C SER A 244 7.08 -11.75 -17.95
N ASN A 245 5.80 -12.10 -18.08
CA ASN A 245 5.28 -12.79 -19.27
C ASN A 245 5.43 -11.96 -20.55
N ARG A 246 5.23 -10.64 -20.47
CA ARG A 246 5.47 -9.73 -21.59
C ARG A 246 6.94 -9.72 -22.01
N ALA A 247 7.88 -9.74 -21.06
CA ALA A 247 9.31 -9.89 -21.34
C ALA A 247 9.62 -11.18 -22.11
N ALA A 248 9.00 -12.30 -21.75
CA ALA A 248 9.17 -13.57 -22.48
C ALA A 248 8.65 -13.49 -23.92
N CYS A 249 7.53 -12.81 -24.15
CA CYS A 249 7.04 -12.54 -25.51
C CYS A 249 8.02 -11.65 -26.28
N HIS A 250 8.55 -10.60 -25.66
CA HIS A 250 9.56 -9.74 -26.28
C HIS A 250 10.85 -10.47 -26.64
N LEU A 251 11.33 -11.39 -25.80
CA LEU A 251 12.46 -12.26 -26.10
C LEU A 251 12.19 -13.10 -27.36
N LYS A 252 11.01 -13.73 -27.45
CA LYS A 252 10.62 -14.52 -28.64
C LYS A 252 10.54 -13.66 -29.91
N MET A 253 10.08 -12.42 -29.79
CA MET A 253 10.02 -11.45 -30.89
C MET A 253 11.36 -10.77 -31.19
N ARG A 254 12.44 -11.12 -30.48
CA ARG A 254 13.78 -10.49 -30.57
C ARG A 254 13.81 -8.99 -30.24
N ASN A 255 12.84 -8.53 -29.43
CA ASN A 255 12.77 -7.17 -28.91
C ASN A 255 13.52 -7.07 -27.56
N PHE A 256 14.84 -7.19 -27.59
CA PHE A 256 15.65 -7.40 -26.38
C PHE A 256 15.65 -6.20 -25.41
N PHE A 257 15.68 -4.96 -25.91
CA PHE A 257 15.62 -3.77 -25.05
C PHE A 257 14.32 -3.69 -24.23
N LYS A 258 13.17 -3.96 -24.87
CA LYS A 258 11.89 -3.99 -24.17
C LYS A 258 11.81 -5.16 -23.17
N ALA A 259 12.43 -6.29 -23.50
CA ALA A 259 12.52 -7.41 -22.57
C ALA A 259 13.36 -7.08 -21.32
N LEU A 260 14.43 -6.28 -21.45
CA LEU A 260 15.22 -5.79 -20.32
C LEU A 260 14.41 -4.86 -19.41
N GLU A 261 13.67 -3.93 -20.02
CA GLU A 261 12.80 -2.99 -19.30
C GLU A 261 11.70 -3.71 -18.53
N ASP A 262 10.99 -4.63 -19.20
CA ASP A 262 9.93 -5.43 -18.59
C ASP A 262 10.46 -6.37 -17.49
N SER A 263 11.65 -6.93 -17.66
CA SER A 263 12.25 -7.79 -16.63
C SER A 263 12.72 -6.96 -15.41
N SER A 264 13.21 -5.74 -15.64
CA SER A 264 13.63 -4.84 -14.55
C SER A 264 12.43 -4.32 -13.76
N THR A 265 11.36 -3.89 -14.45
CA THR A 265 10.10 -3.50 -13.79
C THR A 265 9.46 -4.65 -13.02
N ALA A 266 9.53 -5.89 -13.53
CA ALA A 266 9.07 -7.06 -12.79
C ALA A 266 9.86 -7.31 -11.50
N LEU A 267 11.18 -7.05 -11.49
CA LEU A 267 12.02 -7.15 -10.29
C LEU A 267 11.69 -6.04 -9.28
N ASP A 268 11.51 -4.80 -9.75
CA ASP A 268 11.17 -3.65 -8.90
C ASP A 268 9.84 -3.87 -8.15
N LEU A 269 8.86 -4.53 -8.79
CA LEU A 269 7.59 -4.92 -8.17
C LEU A 269 7.71 -6.08 -7.17
N CYS A 270 8.83 -6.81 -7.17
CA CYS A 270 9.07 -7.92 -6.25
C CYS A 270 9.87 -7.50 -4.99
N VAL A 271 9.80 -6.22 -4.61
CA VAL A 271 10.44 -5.68 -3.40
C VAL A 271 9.36 -5.43 -2.33
N PRO A 272 9.52 -5.94 -1.08
CA PRO A 272 10.66 -6.69 -0.56
C PRO A 272 10.74 -8.14 -1.05
N ALA A 273 11.95 -8.71 -1.01
CA ALA A 273 12.17 -10.11 -1.33
C ALA A 273 11.51 -11.01 -0.29
N VAL A 274 10.49 -11.76 -0.70
CA VAL A 274 9.77 -12.71 0.16
C VAL A 274 9.78 -14.10 -0.48
N PRO A 275 9.56 -15.19 0.29
CA PRO A 275 9.48 -16.54 -0.27
C PRO A 275 8.39 -16.67 -1.35
N GLN A 276 7.27 -15.94 -1.19
CA GLN A 276 6.14 -16.02 -2.11
C GLN A 276 6.44 -15.43 -3.50
N ASN A 277 7.34 -14.44 -3.59
CA ASN A 277 7.76 -13.84 -4.87
C ASN A 277 9.10 -14.42 -5.40
N LEU A 278 9.63 -15.47 -4.77
CA LEU A 278 10.89 -16.11 -5.14
C LEU A 278 10.89 -16.56 -6.61
N ARG A 279 9.85 -17.28 -7.04
CA ARG A 279 9.73 -17.76 -8.42
C ARG A 279 9.65 -16.62 -9.44
N SER A 280 8.97 -15.53 -9.10
CA SER A 280 8.85 -14.37 -9.99
C SER A 280 10.19 -13.65 -10.14
N ARG A 281 10.94 -13.46 -9.04
CA ARG A 281 12.30 -12.90 -9.07
C ARG A 281 13.26 -13.76 -9.87
N LEU A 282 13.24 -15.08 -9.65
CA LEU A 282 14.06 -16.03 -10.39
C LEU A 282 13.82 -15.92 -11.90
N ARG A 283 12.55 -15.96 -12.33
CA ARG A 283 12.17 -15.83 -13.75
C ARG A 283 12.57 -14.49 -14.34
N ALA A 284 12.45 -13.39 -13.59
CA ALA A 284 12.81 -12.08 -14.07
C ALA A 284 14.34 -11.93 -14.26
N HIS A 285 15.17 -12.45 -13.34
CA HIS A 285 16.63 -12.50 -13.53
C HIS A 285 17.02 -13.34 -14.76
N ILE A 286 16.44 -14.53 -14.93
CA ILE A 286 16.74 -15.39 -16.09
C ILE A 286 16.34 -14.69 -17.40
N ARG A 287 15.15 -14.08 -17.47
CA ARG A 287 14.68 -13.36 -18.68
C ARG A 287 15.54 -12.14 -18.99
N ARG A 288 15.99 -11.42 -17.95
CA ARG A 288 16.91 -10.28 -18.09
C ARG A 288 18.28 -10.72 -18.58
N GLY A 289 18.85 -11.78 -17.98
CA GLY A 289 20.10 -12.40 -18.40
C GLY A 289 20.05 -12.88 -19.85
N ALA A 290 18.98 -13.57 -20.25
CA ALA A 290 18.78 -13.99 -21.63
C ALA A 290 18.71 -12.81 -22.62
N ALA A 291 18.08 -11.69 -22.24
CA ALA A 291 18.06 -10.49 -23.07
C ALA A 291 19.48 -9.90 -23.24
N PHE A 292 20.28 -9.85 -22.16
CA PHE A 292 21.68 -9.41 -22.23
C PHE A 292 22.54 -10.32 -23.11
N CYS A 293 22.37 -11.65 -23.03
CA CYS A 293 23.06 -12.59 -23.91
C CYS A 293 22.79 -12.29 -25.39
N ASN A 294 21.53 -12.04 -25.75
CA ASN A 294 21.14 -11.72 -27.13
C ASN A 294 21.67 -10.35 -27.59
N LEU A 295 21.95 -9.44 -26.66
CA LEU A 295 22.60 -8.16 -26.92
C LEU A 295 24.14 -8.23 -26.87
N LYS A 296 24.71 -9.43 -26.69
CA LYS A 296 26.16 -9.68 -26.54
C LYS A 296 26.79 -8.99 -25.32
N MET A 297 25.99 -8.68 -24.31
CA MET A 297 26.43 -8.11 -23.04
C MET A 297 26.65 -9.25 -22.03
N TYR A 298 27.68 -10.07 -22.26
CA TYR A 298 27.86 -11.32 -21.51
C TYR A 298 28.30 -11.11 -20.06
N LYS A 299 29.00 -10.02 -19.75
CA LYS A 299 29.41 -9.68 -18.37
C LYS A 299 28.19 -9.40 -17.49
N GLU A 300 27.28 -8.59 -17.99
CA GLU A 300 26.02 -8.23 -17.35
C GLU A 300 25.10 -9.44 -17.25
N ALA A 301 25.01 -10.25 -18.32
CA ALA A 301 24.26 -11.51 -18.29
C ALA A 301 24.75 -12.44 -17.17
N LEU A 302 26.07 -12.61 -17.03
CA LEU A 302 26.65 -13.47 -16.00
C LEU A 302 26.27 -13.00 -14.58
N VAL A 303 26.20 -11.69 -14.34
CA VAL A 303 25.75 -11.14 -13.05
C VAL A 303 24.29 -11.53 -12.78
N GLU A 304 23.42 -11.45 -13.77
CA GLU A 304 22.00 -11.85 -13.64
C GLU A 304 21.84 -13.35 -13.38
N TYR A 305 22.57 -14.19 -14.10
CA TYR A 305 22.53 -15.64 -13.89
C TYR A 305 23.12 -16.03 -12.53
N LYS A 306 24.18 -15.34 -12.05
CA LYS A 306 24.70 -15.50 -10.68
C LYS A 306 23.66 -15.11 -9.63
N ALA A 307 22.89 -14.05 -9.85
CA ALA A 307 21.79 -13.67 -8.98
C ALA A 307 20.68 -14.73 -8.98
N ALA A 308 20.33 -15.28 -10.14
CA ALA A 308 19.36 -16.36 -10.28
C ALA A 308 19.80 -17.64 -9.54
N HIS A 309 21.07 -18.05 -9.70
CA HIS A 309 21.62 -19.23 -9.02
C HIS A 309 21.64 -19.09 -7.50
N LYS A 310 21.84 -17.87 -6.96
CA LYS A 310 21.69 -17.62 -5.51
C LYS A 310 20.26 -17.85 -5.01
N LEU A 311 19.25 -17.65 -5.86
CA LEU A 311 17.84 -17.86 -5.50
C LEU A 311 17.43 -19.33 -5.63
N ASP A 312 17.95 -20.02 -6.65
CA ASP A 312 17.75 -21.47 -6.84
C ASP A 312 19.07 -22.16 -7.20
N PRO A 313 19.83 -22.63 -6.19
CA PRO A 313 21.10 -23.32 -6.41
C PRO A 313 20.94 -24.72 -7.03
N THR A 314 19.72 -25.27 -7.05
CA THR A 314 19.46 -26.65 -7.47
C THR A 314 19.23 -26.78 -8.99
N ASP A 315 19.00 -25.66 -9.67
CA ASP A 315 18.71 -25.64 -11.09
C ASP A 315 20.00 -25.79 -11.93
N VAL A 316 20.17 -27.01 -12.46
CA VAL A 316 21.30 -27.40 -13.34
C VAL A 316 21.33 -26.57 -14.62
N THR A 317 20.19 -26.05 -15.10
CA THR A 317 20.14 -25.27 -16.34
C THR A 317 20.83 -23.92 -16.19
N ILE A 318 20.61 -23.24 -15.07
CA ILE A 318 21.24 -21.95 -14.74
C ILE A 318 22.75 -22.13 -14.60
N GLU A 319 23.20 -23.20 -13.95
CA GLU A 319 24.61 -23.53 -13.82
C GLU A 319 25.28 -23.82 -15.17
N GLY A 320 24.58 -24.52 -16.07
CA GLY A 320 25.01 -24.73 -17.45
C GLY A 320 25.16 -23.43 -18.22
N ASP A 321 24.14 -22.56 -18.17
CA ASP A 321 24.16 -21.25 -18.83
C ASP A 321 25.31 -20.36 -18.32
N MET A 322 25.58 -20.37 -17.00
CA MET A 322 26.70 -19.64 -16.41
C MET A 322 28.06 -20.13 -16.94
N ARG A 323 28.27 -21.45 -16.98
CA ARG A 323 29.52 -22.03 -17.52
C ARG A 323 29.72 -21.68 -18.99
N ASN A 324 28.65 -21.74 -19.78
CA ASN A 324 28.69 -21.34 -21.19
C ASN A 324 29.07 -19.86 -21.35
N LEU A 325 28.48 -18.98 -20.53
CA LEU A 325 28.81 -17.54 -20.53
C LEU A 325 30.26 -17.27 -20.13
N GLU A 326 30.78 -17.96 -19.12
CA GLU A 326 32.18 -17.83 -18.70
C GLU A 326 33.15 -18.29 -19.79
N GLN A 327 32.81 -19.36 -20.54
CA GLN A 327 33.59 -19.78 -21.71
C GLN A 327 33.58 -18.72 -22.84
N LEU A 328 32.42 -18.14 -23.14
CA LEU A 328 32.29 -17.09 -24.14
C LEU A 328 33.10 -15.83 -23.77
N LEU A 329 33.08 -15.44 -22.50
CA LEU A 329 33.85 -14.30 -21.99
C LEU A 329 35.37 -14.52 -22.09
N ASN A 330 35.82 -15.75 -21.83
CA ASN A 330 37.24 -16.11 -21.97
C ASN A 330 37.66 -16.09 -23.44
N GLN A 331 36.80 -16.53 -24.37
CA GLN A 331 37.06 -16.46 -25.81
C GLN A 331 37.16 -15.00 -26.30
N GLU A 332 36.26 -14.11 -25.87
CA GLU A 332 36.31 -12.68 -26.23
C GLU A 332 37.55 -11.97 -25.69
N SER A 333 38.10 -12.42 -24.56
CA SER A 333 39.28 -11.82 -23.94
C SER A 333 40.59 -12.23 -24.61
N THR A 334 40.55 -13.25 -25.48
CA THR A 334 41.73 -13.81 -26.16
C THR A 334 41.91 -13.25 -27.58
N VAL A 335 40.93 -12.48 -28.08
CA VAL A 335 40.95 -11.76 -29.35
C VAL A 335 41.25 -10.29 -29.08
#